data_AF-A0A8S9FJK8-F1
#
_entry.id   AF-A0A8S9FJK8-F1
#
_cell.length_a   1.000
_cell.length_b   1.000
_cell.length_c   1.000
_cell.angle_alpha   90.00
_cell.angle_beta   90.00
_cell.angle_gamma   90.00
#
_symmetry.space_group_name_H-M   'P 1'
#
loop_
_entity.id
_entity.type
_entity.pdbx_description
1 polymer ?
#
loop_
_entity_poly.entity_id
_entity_poly.type
_entity_poly.pdbx_seq_one_letter_code
_entity_poly.pdbx_strand_id
1 'polypeptide(L)'
;MSSFHVGGKVVDKVDLCGKKHWAWPLDVWPFAILYATWLATIVPNVDFIDAMIGFGDLLASHILVLLFTMWFMMAMCLCIDSQVNSIIQADACKVTPAKFSGSKKVVPLHFRSQRFPQWKQSFKNNLPVVTYEDYHSYIDRIANGEPFDLICDRPIIVLLASSGTSGGVPKLIPFTAEELEQRMLFISLYRPILFKHIEGRSEGKSLMFYFVTKESETASGLMVRTMITCVLKSVTPANKFIWDQGHISPHEISTCEDTTQSMYCQLLCGLVERGNVSRLGAPFASTFLKVIKFLENHWSELCSNIRTGRVSDWITDANCVSGIGKFLEAPNPELASLIEQKRSKTSWEAIVRRLWPNAKCIEAVVTGSECFIGLNLDPLSKPCDASYSTIPSVAYFEFLEIKKDSQETGHDPVVLDLVDVKVGHDYEPVITTFSGLYRYRLGDVLRVTGFYNNAPQFRFVGRQKVVLSIDMDKTYEEDLLKAVANAKLLLEPHELMLIDFTSRVDSSSFPGHYVLYWELGCKVKDVKVEPDPEVMEECCFAVEE
;
A
#
# COMPACT_ATOMS: atom_id res chain seq x y z
N MET A 1 21.13 9.23 21.83
CA MET A 1 19.72 9.30 22.29
C MET A 1 18.90 9.71 21.08
N SER A 2 17.94 8.87 20.68
CA SER A 2 17.19 9.03 19.43
C SER A 2 16.10 10.09 19.58
N SER A 3 16.25 11.25 18.94
CA SER A 3 15.18 12.22 18.80
C SER A 3 14.28 11.84 17.61
N PHE A 4 12.98 11.91 17.80
CA PHE A 4 11.98 11.55 16.79
C PHE A 4 11.38 12.82 16.19
N HIS A 5 11.20 12.85 14.88
CA HIS A 5 10.56 13.97 14.17
C HIS A 5 9.16 13.55 13.74
N VAL A 6 8.13 14.20 14.28
CA VAL A 6 6.72 13.93 13.96
C VAL A 6 6.03 15.24 13.66
N GLY A 7 5.55 15.43 12.41
CA GLY A 7 4.79 16.62 12.01
C GLY A 7 5.49 17.96 12.26
N GLY A 8 6.81 18.04 12.04
CA GLY A 8 7.60 19.25 12.25
C GLY A 8 7.98 19.55 13.71
N LYS A 9 7.66 18.67 14.66
CA LYS A 9 8.05 18.79 16.08
C LYS A 9 9.08 17.73 16.45
N VAL A 10 10.08 18.13 17.24
CA VAL A 10 11.12 17.24 17.74
C VAL A 10 10.72 16.71 19.12
N VAL A 11 10.63 15.39 19.23
CA VAL A 11 10.30 14.66 20.45
C VAL A 11 11.55 13.93 20.93
N ASP A 12 11.96 14.20 22.17
CA ASP A 12 13.15 13.59 22.77
C ASP A 12 12.85 12.24 23.41
N LYS A 13 11.65 12.08 24.00
CA LYS A 13 11.29 10.88 24.74
C LYS A 13 9.78 10.66 24.76
N VAL A 14 9.38 9.39 24.65
CA VAL A 14 8.01 8.92 24.86
C VAL A 14 8.05 7.88 25.97
N ASP A 15 7.33 8.14 27.07
CA ASP A 15 7.20 7.22 28.20
C ASP A 15 5.76 6.70 28.25
N LEU A 16 5.61 5.37 28.31
CA LEU A 16 4.32 4.72 28.48
C LEU A 16 4.02 4.58 29.97
N CYS A 17 2.78 4.88 30.37
CA CYS A 17 2.36 5.07 31.75
C CYS A 17 1.18 4.16 32.10
N GLY A 18 1.26 3.39 33.19
CA GLY A 18 0.16 2.58 33.73
C GLY A 18 -0.33 3.08 35.08
N LYS A 19 -1.65 2.99 35.32
CA LYS A 19 -2.31 3.38 36.58
C LYS A 19 -2.04 2.36 37.67
N LYS A 20 -1.66 2.84 38.86
CA LYS A 20 -1.56 2.01 40.07
C LYS A 20 -2.91 1.96 40.78
N HIS A 21 -3.56 0.81 40.81
CA HIS A 21 -4.72 0.59 41.67
C HIS A 21 -4.25 0.27 43.10
N TRP A 22 -4.39 1.22 44.02
CA TRP A 22 -4.32 0.91 45.45
C TRP A 22 -5.75 0.70 45.95
N ALA A 23 -6.00 -0.43 46.61
CA ALA A 23 -7.36 -0.85 46.96
C ALA A 23 -8.02 0.01 48.05
N TRP A 24 -7.27 0.73 48.90
CA TRP A 24 -7.82 1.55 49.98
C TRP A 24 -6.89 2.75 50.25
N PRO A 25 -7.40 4.00 50.38
CA PRO A 25 -6.57 5.12 50.82
C PRO A 25 -6.05 4.84 52.24
N LEU A 26 -4.75 4.98 52.45
CA LEU A 26 -4.12 4.86 53.78
C LEU A 26 -4.78 5.78 54.84
N ASP A 27 -5.45 6.82 54.37
CA ASP A 27 -5.99 7.94 55.16
C ASP A 27 -7.27 7.56 55.94
N VAL A 28 -7.88 6.40 55.69
CA VAL A 28 -9.14 5.96 56.34
C VAL A 28 -8.89 5.25 57.69
N TRP A 29 -7.74 4.61 57.85
CA TRP A 29 -7.41 3.80 59.04
C TRP A 29 -7.30 4.60 60.35
N PRO A 30 -6.69 5.81 60.37
CA PRO A 30 -6.62 6.62 61.59
C PRO A 30 -8.00 7.01 62.12
N PHE A 31 -8.97 7.29 61.23
CA PHE A 31 -10.33 7.65 61.63
C PHE A 31 -11.10 6.46 62.18
N ALA A 32 -10.99 5.27 61.56
CA ALA A 32 -11.59 4.05 62.09
C ALA A 32 -11.14 3.77 63.55
N ILE A 33 -9.85 3.99 63.84
CA ILE A 33 -9.30 3.87 65.19
C ILE A 33 -9.86 4.96 66.13
N LEU A 34 -9.95 6.21 65.66
CA LEU A 34 -10.51 7.33 66.42
C LEU A 34 -11.99 7.11 66.78
N TYR A 35 -12.84 6.65 65.85
CA TYR A 35 -14.24 6.34 66.14
C TYR A 35 -14.38 5.17 67.10
N ALA A 36 -13.59 4.12 66.93
CA ALA A 36 -13.59 2.98 67.84
C ALA A 36 -13.18 3.38 69.26
N THR A 37 -12.17 4.25 69.38
CA THR A 37 -11.71 4.78 70.67
C THR A 37 -12.77 5.69 71.29
N TRP A 38 -13.36 6.60 70.52
CA TRP A 38 -14.43 7.50 70.98
C TRP A 38 -15.64 6.72 71.51
N LEU A 39 -16.10 5.69 70.79
CA LEU A 39 -17.18 4.80 71.20
C LEU A 39 -16.84 4.01 72.48
N ALA A 40 -15.60 3.53 72.61
CA ALA A 40 -15.20 2.69 73.73
C ALA A 40 -14.90 3.46 75.02
N THR A 41 -14.39 4.69 74.93
CA THR A 41 -13.86 5.41 76.10
C THR A 41 -14.64 6.66 76.48
N ILE A 42 -15.25 7.35 75.51
CA ILE A 42 -15.91 8.65 75.76
C ILE A 42 -17.41 8.44 75.95
N VAL A 43 -18.07 7.73 75.04
CA VAL A 43 -19.53 7.48 75.11
C VAL A 43 -20.02 6.89 76.45
N PRO A 44 -19.29 5.98 77.13
CA PRO A 44 -19.76 5.43 78.42
C PRO A 44 -19.64 6.39 79.62
N ASN A 45 -18.88 7.48 79.48
CA ASN A 45 -18.44 8.32 80.61
C ASN A 45 -18.98 9.75 80.58
N VAL A 46 -19.85 10.09 79.61
CA VAL A 46 -20.38 11.44 79.41
C VAL A 46 -21.88 11.37 79.09
N ASP A 47 -22.64 12.40 79.47
CA ASP A 47 -24.06 12.49 79.17
C ASP A 47 -24.31 12.49 77.65
N PHE A 48 -25.45 11.91 77.25
CA PHE A 48 -25.77 11.63 75.84
C PHE A 48 -25.70 12.86 74.93
N ILE A 49 -26.10 14.03 75.44
CA ILE A 49 -26.09 15.28 74.67
C ILE A 49 -24.66 15.73 74.36
N ASP A 50 -23.75 15.64 75.32
CA ASP A 50 -22.35 16.04 75.15
C ASP A 50 -21.58 15.03 74.28
N ALA A 51 -21.92 13.74 74.38
CA ALA A 51 -21.42 12.73 73.45
C ALA A 51 -21.82 13.06 72.00
N MET A 52 -23.09 13.45 71.77
CA MET A 52 -23.55 13.80 70.42
C MET A 52 -22.85 15.03 69.83
N ILE A 53 -22.50 16.02 70.66
CA ILE A 53 -21.71 17.19 70.22
C ILE A 53 -20.30 16.75 69.79
N GLY A 54 -19.62 15.95 70.62
CA GLY A 54 -18.30 15.42 70.29
C GLY A 54 -18.28 14.52 69.05
N PHE A 55 -19.35 13.77 68.80
CA PHE A 55 -19.52 13.01 67.55
C PHE A 55 -19.64 13.93 66.34
N GLY A 56 -20.38 15.03 66.47
CA GLY A 56 -20.54 16.04 65.42
C GLY A 56 -19.20 16.64 65.00
N ASP A 57 -18.35 17.02 65.96
CA ASP A 57 -17.02 17.58 65.70
C ASP A 57 -16.07 16.55 65.07
N LEU A 58 -16.10 15.29 65.55
CA LEU A 58 -15.30 14.21 64.97
C LEU A 58 -15.74 13.91 63.52
N LEU A 59 -17.04 13.90 63.25
CA LEU A 59 -17.58 13.72 61.90
C LEU A 59 -17.25 14.90 60.97
N ALA A 60 -17.34 16.13 61.45
CA ALA A 60 -16.98 17.31 60.68
C ALA A 60 -15.49 17.32 60.31
N SER A 61 -14.61 16.97 61.26
CA SER A 61 -13.17 16.85 60.98
C SER A 61 -12.84 15.74 59.99
N HIS A 62 -13.52 14.59 60.08
CA HIS A 62 -13.34 13.48 59.14
C HIS A 62 -13.79 13.85 57.73
N ILE A 63 -14.93 14.52 57.59
CA ILE A 63 -15.41 15.03 56.29
C ILE A 63 -14.41 16.02 55.70
N LEU A 64 -13.87 16.94 56.50
CA LEU A 64 -12.89 17.93 56.03
C LEU A 64 -11.60 17.26 55.53
N VAL A 65 -11.11 16.25 56.24
CA VAL A 65 -9.91 15.48 55.85
C VAL A 65 -10.18 14.60 54.63
N LEU A 66 -11.38 14.02 54.51
CA LEU A 66 -11.82 13.30 53.30
C LEU A 66 -11.86 14.21 52.08
N LEU A 67 -12.38 15.44 52.22
CA LEU A 67 -12.41 16.41 51.12
C LEU A 67 -11.00 16.86 50.73
N PHE A 68 -10.10 17.07 51.70
CA PHE A 68 -8.71 17.44 51.44
C PHE A 68 -7.92 16.30 50.79
N THR A 69 -8.11 15.06 51.22
CA THR A 69 -7.47 13.87 50.65
C THR A 69 -8.02 13.53 49.26
N MET A 70 -9.32 13.69 49.02
CA MET A 70 -9.88 13.61 47.65
C MET A 70 -9.26 14.67 46.74
N TRP A 71 -9.16 15.92 47.20
CA TRP A 71 -8.55 16.99 46.42
C TRP A 71 -7.06 16.73 46.13
N PHE A 72 -6.31 16.24 47.12
CA PHE A 72 -4.91 15.86 46.98
C PHE A 72 -4.71 14.62 46.09
N MET A 73 -5.57 13.60 46.20
CA MET A 73 -5.56 12.44 45.31
C MET A 73 -5.93 12.82 43.88
N MET A 74 -6.86 13.74 43.66
CA MET A 74 -7.21 14.21 42.33
C MET A 74 -6.06 15.01 41.71
N ALA A 75 -5.30 15.75 42.52
CA ALA A 75 -4.04 16.41 42.12
C ALA A 75 -2.88 15.41 41.88
N MET A 76 -2.79 14.31 42.64
CA MET A 76 -1.78 13.25 42.48
C MET A 76 -2.09 12.24 41.37
N CYS A 77 -3.37 11.99 41.06
CA CYS A 77 -3.79 11.20 39.89
C CYS A 77 -3.34 11.83 38.57
N LEU A 78 -2.96 13.11 38.56
CA LEU A 78 -2.29 13.77 37.43
C LEU A 78 -0.76 13.51 37.39
N CYS A 79 -0.16 12.95 38.45
CA CYS A 79 1.28 12.87 38.65
C CYS A 79 1.84 11.46 38.92
N ILE A 80 1.02 10.48 39.34
CA ILE A 80 1.48 9.13 39.69
C ILE A 80 1.11 8.12 38.61
N ASP A 81 1.89 8.13 37.54
CA ASP A 81 1.90 7.06 36.54
C ASP A 81 3.21 6.27 36.67
N SER A 82 3.12 4.93 36.65
CA SER A 82 4.31 4.07 36.61
C SER A 82 4.74 3.81 35.17
N GLN A 83 6.05 3.89 34.88
CA GLN A 83 6.55 3.62 33.53
C GLN A 83 6.41 2.13 33.20
N VAL A 84 5.72 1.81 32.11
CA VAL A 84 5.51 0.44 31.62
C VAL A 84 6.27 0.22 30.33
N ASN A 85 6.75 -1.01 30.11
CA ASN A 85 7.58 -1.36 28.96
C ASN A 85 6.76 -1.85 27.74
N SER A 86 5.44 -1.96 27.87
CA SER A 86 4.55 -2.46 26.81
C SER A 86 3.35 -1.55 26.63
N ILE A 87 3.01 -1.28 25.38
CA ILE A 87 1.84 -0.47 25.00
C ILE A 87 0.51 -1.13 25.44
N ILE A 88 0.50 -2.44 25.61
CA ILE A 88 -0.67 -3.21 26.04
C ILE A 88 -1.00 -2.92 27.51
N GLN A 89 0.00 -2.55 28.31
CA GLN A 89 -0.13 -2.24 29.74
C GLN A 89 -0.23 -0.74 30.03
N ALA A 90 -0.24 0.10 28.98
CA ALA A 90 -0.18 1.54 29.09
C ALA A 90 -1.58 2.16 29.05
N ASP A 91 -1.93 2.94 30.06
CA ASP A 91 -3.19 3.70 30.14
C ASP A 91 -3.02 5.13 29.60
N ALA A 92 -1.80 5.65 29.63
CA ALA A 92 -1.46 6.99 29.15
C ALA A 92 -0.08 7.01 28.47
N CYS A 93 0.14 8.03 27.64
CA CYS A 93 1.41 8.28 26.98
C CYS A 93 1.92 9.68 27.32
N LYS A 94 3.14 9.76 27.83
CA LYS A 94 3.82 11.01 28.17
C LYS A 94 4.86 11.34 27.10
N VAL A 95 4.63 12.42 26.37
CA VAL A 95 5.52 12.89 25.29
C VAL A 95 6.35 14.07 25.78
N THR A 96 7.67 13.97 25.67
CA THR A 96 8.63 15.02 26.06
C THR A 96 9.19 15.71 24.82
N PRO A 97 8.83 16.99 24.54
CA PRO A 97 9.38 17.73 23.41
C PRO A 97 10.81 18.22 23.67
N ALA A 98 11.61 18.38 22.61
CA ALA A 98 13.04 18.72 22.69
C ALA A 98 13.35 20.20 22.98
N LYS A 99 12.40 21.11 22.74
CA LYS A 99 12.53 22.54 23.08
C LYS A 99 11.38 22.96 23.99
N PHE A 100 11.71 23.35 25.22
CA PHE A 100 10.75 23.81 26.22
C PHE A 100 10.16 25.17 25.81
N SER A 101 8.90 25.19 25.36
CA SER A 101 8.09 26.41 25.37
C SER A 101 6.59 26.14 25.65
N GLY A 102 6.23 25.02 26.26
CA GLY A 102 4.83 24.69 26.55
C GLY A 102 4.65 23.55 27.53
N SER A 103 3.47 23.50 28.17
CA SER A 103 3.07 22.53 29.19
C SER A 103 3.19 21.09 28.70
N LYS A 104 3.65 20.20 29.59
CA LYS A 104 3.71 18.74 29.35
C LYS A 104 2.28 18.25 29.12
N LYS A 105 1.98 17.78 27.90
CA LYS A 105 0.65 17.23 27.57
C LYS A 105 0.67 15.72 27.78
N VAL A 106 -0.04 15.25 28.80
CA VAL A 106 -0.35 13.83 28.97
C VAL A 106 -1.60 13.55 28.13
N VAL A 107 -1.50 12.63 27.19
CA VAL A 107 -2.63 12.24 26.34
C VAL A 107 -3.15 10.90 26.85
N PRO A 108 -4.43 10.80 27.27
CA PRO A 108 -5.03 9.54 27.63
C PRO A 108 -5.09 8.62 26.40
N LEU A 109 -4.65 7.37 26.55
CA LEU A 109 -4.82 6.38 25.50
C LEU A 109 -6.25 5.86 25.59
N HIS A 110 -7.12 6.25 24.66
CA HIS A 110 -8.44 5.64 24.51
C HIS A 110 -8.33 4.28 23.84
N PHE A 111 -7.87 3.28 24.57
CA PHE A 111 -8.12 1.89 24.18
C PHE A 111 -9.57 1.56 24.56
N ARG A 112 -10.40 1.20 23.57
CA ARG A 112 -11.62 0.41 23.80
C ARG A 112 -11.21 -0.98 24.30
N SER A 113 -10.74 -1.07 25.54
CA SER A 113 -10.35 -2.33 26.19
C SER A 113 -11.59 -3.03 26.74
N GLN A 114 -11.64 -4.37 26.61
CA GLN A 114 -12.55 -5.35 27.25
C GLN A 114 -13.67 -6.06 26.44
N ARG A 115 -13.56 -6.27 25.11
CA ARG A 115 -14.37 -7.32 24.42
C ARG A 115 -13.56 -8.14 23.39
N PHE A 116 -12.33 -8.52 23.70
CA PHE A 116 -11.37 -8.93 22.65
C PHE A 116 -11.45 -10.37 22.06
N PRO A 117 -12.17 -11.37 22.59
CA PRO A 117 -12.40 -12.61 21.83
C PRO A 117 -13.72 -12.65 21.05
N GLN A 118 -14.80 -12.07 21.60
CA GLN A 118 -16.14 -12.28 21.05
C GLN A 118 -16.37 -11.60 19.71
N TRP A 119 -15.78 -10.41 19.49
CA TRP A 119 -15.99 -9.69 18.23
C TRP A 119 -15.37 -10.46 17.06
N LYS A 120 -14.21 -11.09 17.24
CA LYS A 120 -13.51 -11.82 16.17
C LYS A 120 -14.28 -13.07 15.77
N GLN A 121 -14.78 -13.83 16.75
CA GLN A 121 -15.64 -14.97 16.48
C GLN A 121 -16.96 -14.54 15.84
N SER A 122 -17.60 -13.49 16.35
CA SER A 122 -18.83 -12.92 15.78
C SER A 122 -18.60 -12.45 14.35
N PHE A 123 -17.49 -11.75 14.09
CA PHE A 123 -17.07 -11.28 12.77
C PHE A 123 -16.92 -12.44 11.80
N LYS A 124 -16.15 -13.49 12.16
CA LYS A 124 -15.93 -14.66 11.31
C LYS A 124 -17.18 -15.52 11.08
N ASN A 125 -18.07 -15.58 12.06
CA ASN A 125 -19.31 -16.37 11.98
C ASN A 125 -20.41 -15.66 11.18
N ASN A 126 -20.48 -14.33 11.25
CA ASN A 126 -21.60 -13.57 10.69
C ASN A 126 -21.30 -12.93 9.33
N LEU A 127 -20.02 -12.68 9.00
CA LEU A 127 -19.65 -12.13 7.70
C LEU A 127 -19.13 -13.22 6.78
N PRO A 128 -19.69 -13.38 5.56
CA PRO A 128 -19.17 -14.32 4.59
C PRO A 128 -17.81 -13.88 4.06
N VAL A 129 -17.03 -14.83 3.54
CA VAL A 129 -15.88 -14.53 2.69
C VAL A 129 -16.42 -14.25 1.29
N VAL A 130 -16.03 -13.11 0.71
CA VAL A 130 -16.66 -12.58 -0.50
C VAL A 130 -15.63 -12.22 -1.58
N THR A 131 -16.12 -12.07 -2.79
CA THR A 131 -15.39 -11.71 -4.01
C THR A 131 -15.80 -10.31 -4.48
N TYR A 132 -15.32 -9.88 -5.65
CA TYR A 132 -15.67 -8.56 -6.18
C TYR A 132 -17.12 -8.52 -6.65
N GLU A 133 -17.61 -9.64 -7.16
CA GLU A 133 -18.94 -9.81 -7.73
C GLU A 133 -20.03 -9.59 -6.65
N ASP A 134 -19.75 -9.99 -5.41
CA ASP A 134 -20.62 -9.74 -4.24
C ASP A 134 -20.69 -8.24 -3.89
N TYR A 135 -19.59 -7.51 -4.12
CA TYR A 135 -19.47 -6.06 -3.85
C TYR A 135 -19.93 -5.18 -5.00
N HIS A 136 -19.97 -5.70 -6.22
CA HIS A 136 -20.23 -4.96 -7.46
C HIS A 136 -21.46 -4.07 -7.33
N SER A 137 -22.57 -4.63 -6.82
CA SER A 137 -23.84 -3.90 -6.66
C SER A 137 -23.73 -2.70 -5.71
N TYR A 138 -22.97 -2.82 -4.61
CA TYR A 138 -22.77 -1.72 -3.66
C TYR A 138 -21.90 -0.62 -4.27
N ILE A 139 -20.85 -1.01 -5.00
CA ILE A 139 -19.93 -0.07 -5.66
C ILE A 139 -20.68 0.70 -6.76
N ASP A 140 -21.49 0.02 -7.57
CA ASP A 140 -22.31 0.67 -8.60
C ASP A 140 -23.30 1.69 -8.01
N ARG A 141 -23.95 1.34 -6.90
CA ARG A 141 -24.90 2.24 -6.23
C ARG A 141 -24.21 3.51 -5.74
N ILE A 142 -23.01 3.39 -5.17
CA ILE A 142 -22.19 4.53 -4.74
C ILE A 142 -21.72 5.35 -5.96
N ALA A 143 -21.28 4.67 -7.03
CA ALA A 143 -20.91 5.32 -8.29
C ALA A 143 -22.09 6.08 -8.93
N ASN A 144 -23.33 5.68 -8.64
CA ASN A 144 -24.57 6.35 -9.09
C ASN A 144 -25.17 7.32 -8.07
N GLY A 145 -24.52 7.52 -6.91
CA GLY A 145 -24.83 8.63 -6.00
C GLY A 145 -25.53 8.22 -4.70
N GLU A 146 -25.68 6.92 -4.43
CA GLU A 146 -26.07 6.48 -3.10
C GLU A 146 -24.97 6.79 -2.07
N PRO A 147 -25.32 7.01 -0.79
CA PRO A 147 -24.35 7.32 0.25
C PRO A 147 -23.31 6.20 0.44
N PHE A 148 -22.08 6.60 0.81
CA PHE A 148 -20.96 5.67 1.05
C PHE A 148 -21.13 4.81 2.32
N ASP A 149 -22.07 5.17 3.21
CA ASP A 149 -22.36 4.46 4.45
C ASP A 149 -22.92 3.04 4.26
N LEU A 150 -23.25 2.68 3.01
CA LEU A 150 -23.52 1.32 2.58
C LEU A 150 -22.40 0.34 2.93
N ILE A 151 -21.14 0.78 2.85
CA ILE A 151 -19.96 -0.08 3.07
C ILE A 151 -18.91 0.55 3.98
N CYS A 152 -18.86 1.88 4.10
CA CYS A 152 -17.81 2.58 4.83
C CYS A 152 -18.38 3.69 5.73
N ASP A 153 -17.86 3.83 6.94
CA ASP A 153 -18.23 4.92 7.85
C ASP A 153 -17.62 6.28 7.48
N ARG A 154 -16.75 6.30 6.47
CA ARG A 154 -16.00 7.47 5.99
C ARG A 154 -16.25 7.75 4.52
N PRO A 155 -16.14 9.02 4.09
CA PRO A 155 -16.37 9.39 2.70
C PRO A 155 -15.41 8.67 1.74
N ILE A 156 -15.97 8.04 0.72
CA ILE A 156 -15.22 7.55 -0.43
C ILE A 156 -14.87 8.76 -1.31
N ILE A 157 -13.58 9.00 -1.54
CA ILE A 157 -13.10 10.18 -2.28
C ILE A 157 -12.75 9.86 -3.74
N VAL A 158 -12.51 8.58 -4.05
CA VAL A 158 -12.12 8.10 -5.38
C VAL A 158 -12.42 6.60 -5.47
N LEU A 159 -12.69 6.13 -6.67
CA LEU A 159 -12.70 4.70 -6.99
C LEU A 159 -11.40 4.33 -7.68
N LEU A 160 -10.64 3.39 -7.11
CA LEU A 160 -9.41 2.92 -7.70
C LEU A 160 -9.72 1.86 -8.77
N ALA A 161 -9.35 2.13 -10.02
CA ALA A 161 -9.37 1.14 -11.08
C ALA A 161 -8.21 0.15 -10.88
N SER A 162 -8.54 -1.10 -10.53
CA SER A 162 -7.59 -2.22 -10.40
C SER A 162 -7.17 -2.74 -11.78
N SER A 163 -5.97 -3.34 -11.87
CA SER A 163 -5.58 -4.15 -13.03
C SER A 163 -6.38 -5.45 -13.16
N GLY A 164 -6.96 -5.95 -12.07
CA GLY A 164 -7.88 -7.07 -12.14
C GLY A 164 -9.20 -6.64 -12.78
N THR A 165 -9.68 -7.40 -13.76
CA THR A 165 -10.99 -7.21 -14.38
C THR A 165 -12.04 -8.14 -13.78
N SER A 166 -13.31 -7.76 -13.91
CA SER A 166 -14.49 -8.58 -13.66
C SER A 166 -15.42 -8.40 -14.85
N GLY A 167 -15.64 -9.45 -15.64
CA GLY A 167 -16.44 -9.37 -16.88
C GLY A 167 -15.85 -8.42 -17.93
N GLY A 168 -14.52 -8.37 -18.05
CA GLY A 168 -13.81 -7.51 -19.01
C GLY A 168 -13.61 -6.05 -18.59
N VAL A 169 -14.20 -5.59 -17.48
CA VAL A 169 -14.07 -4.21 -17.00
C VAL A 169 -13.18 -4.15 -15.75
N PRO A 170 -12.31 -3.13 -15.58
CA PRO A 170 -11.51 -2.95 -14.37
C PRO A 170 -12.35 -2.90 -13.10
N LYS A 171 -11.92 -3.63 -12.06
CA LYS A 171 -12.57 -3.59 -10.74
C LYS A 171 -12.41 -2.20 -10.13
N LEU A 172 -13.50 -1.61 -9.66
CA LEU A 172 -13.54 -0.30 -9.00
C LEU A 172 -13.48 -0.49 -7.48
N ILE A 173 -12.38 -0.08 -6.85
CA ILE A 173 -12.15 -0.28 -5.42
C ILE A 173 -12.40 1.02 -4.66
N PRO A 174 -13.36 1.05 -3.71
CA PRO A 174 -13.59 2.19 -2.83
C PRO A 174 -12.32 2.63 -2.09
N PHE A 175 -12.09 3.94 -2.02
CA PHE A 175 -10.89 4.47 -1.39
C PHE A 175 -11.16 5.78 -0.64
N THR A 176 -10.74 5.83 0.63
CA THR A 176 -10.89 7.01 1.50
C THR A 176 -9.58 7.80 1.64
N ALA A 177 -9.69 9.01 2.17
CA ALA A 177 -8.52 9.86 2.44
C ALA A 177 -7.57 9.25 3.48
N GLU A 178 -8.10 8.58 4.50
CA GLU A 178 -7.31 7.97 5.56
C GLU A 178 -6.51 6.77 5.04
N GLU A 179 -7.06 6.00 4.10
CA GLU A 179 -6.31 4.91 3.48
C GLU A 179 -5.17 5.46 2.60
N LEU A 180 -5.35 6.61 1.95
CA LEU A 180 -4.27 7.31 1.25
C LEU A 180 -3.14 7.71 2.22
N GLU A 181 -3.46 8.30 3.36
CA GLU A 181 -2.47 8.66 4.39
C GLU A 181 -1.70 7.43 4.89
N GLN A 182 -2.42 6.33 5.13
CA GLN A 182 -1.84 5.06 5.56
C GLN A 182 -0.91 4.44 4.50
N ARG A 183 -1.30 4.50 3.21
CA ARG A 183 -0.45 4.05 2.10
C ARG A 183 0.78 4.93 1.93
N MET A 184 0.66 6.25 2.11
CA MET A 184 1.80 7.17 2.09
C MET A 184 2.77 6.89 3.25
N LEU A 185 2.25 6.59 4.44
CA LEU A 185 3.06 6.16 5.57
C LEU A 185 3.78 4.85 5.27
N PHE A 186 3.11 3.87 4.68
CA PHE A 186 3.70 2.60 4.26
C PHE A 186 4.86 2.81 3.27
N ILE A 187 4.67 3.64 2.24
CA ILE A 187 5.74 3.99 1.28
C ILE A 187 6.92 4.66 1.98
N SER A 188 6.65 5.51 2.98
CA SER A 188 7.71 6.17 3.74
C SER A 188 8.60 5.20 4.56
N LEU A 189 8.07 4.05 4.99
CA LEU A 189 8.81 3.03 5.73
C LEU A 189 9.85 2.31 4.86
N TYR A 190 9.60 2.22 3.56
CA TYR A 190 10.50 1.51 2.64
C TYR A 190 11.87 2.21 2.50
N ARG A 191 11.89 3.55 2.56
CA ARG A 191 13.12 4.33 2.41
C ARG A 191 14.16 4.03 3.51
N PRO A 192 13.83 4.07 4.82
CA PRO A 192 14.75 3.63 5.88
C PRO A 192 15.24 2.18 5.74
N ILE A 193 14.37 1.26 5.31
CA ILE A 193 14.74 -0.14 5.09
C ILE A 193 15.80 -0.26 4.02
N LEU A 194 15.63 0.44 2.90
CA LEU A 194 16.63 0.47 1.84
C LEU A 194 17.95 1.10 2.31
N PHE A 195 17.89 2.17 3.12
CA PHE A 195 19.08 2.84 3.65
C PHE A 195 19.91 1.96 4.58
N LYS A 196 19.27 1.01 5.27
CA LYS A 196 19.97 0.03 6.10
C LYS A 196 20.80 -0.96 5.26
N HIS A 197 20.33 -1.33 4.07
CA HIS A 197 20.94 -2.40 3.27
C HIS A 197 21.92 -1.89 2.19
N ILE A 198 21.80 -0.63 1.79
CA ILE A 198 22.62 -0.04 0.73
C ILE A 198 23.48 1.08 1.33
N GLU A 199 24.75 0.78 1.61
CA GLU A 199 25.73 1.74 2.13
C GLU A 199 26.03 2.89 1.13
N GLY A 200 26.29 4.10 1.65
CA GLY A 200 26.74 5.27 0.86
C GLY A 200 25.64 6.12 0.18
N ARG A 201 24.39 6.08 0.69
CA ARG A 201 23.20 6.62 -0.01
C ARG A 201 22.73 8.03 0.39
N SER A 202 23.30 8.71 1.38
CA SER A 202 22.82 10.04 1.77
C SER A 202 22.94 11.14 0.70
N GLU A 203 23.54 10.86 -0.46
CA GLU A 203 23.96 11.87 -1.44
C GLU A 203 23.23 11.83 -2.81
N GLY A 204 22.35 10.86 -3.09
CA GLY A 204 21.70 10.73 -4.42
C GLY A 204 20.16 10.64 -4.41
N LYS A 205 19.55 10.94 -5.57
CA LYS A 205 18.09 10.94 -5.80
C LYS A 205 17.61 9.66 -6.52
N SER A 206 16.30 9.47 -6.59
CA SER A 206 15.65 8.34 -7.29
C SER A 206 15.13 8.76 -8.66
N LEU A 207 15.49 8.02 -9.71
CA LEU A 207 14.86 8.13 -11.01
C LEU A 207 13.77 7.05 -11.11
N MET A 208 12.55 7.42 -10.71
CA MET A 208 11.38 6.54 -10.80
C MET A 208 10.52 6.98 -11.99
N PHE A 209 10.22 6.05 -12.88
CA PHE A 209 9.36 6.29 -14.04
C PHE A 209 7.90 6.05 -13.65
N TYR A 210 7.21 7.15 -13.32
CA TYR A 210 5.79 7.14 -12.99
C TYR A 210 4.98 7.80 -14.10
N PHE A 211 3.80 7.27 -14.37
CA PHE A 211 2.91 7.77 -15.41
C PHE A 211 1.50 7.90 -14.84
N VAL A 212 0.87 9.03 -15.13
CA VAL A 212 -0.58 9.20 -14.90
C VAL A 212 -1.32 8.44 -15.99
N THR A 213 -2.40 7.76 -15.59
CA THR A 213 -3.31 7.08 -16.51
C THR A 213 -4.54 7.95 -16.75
N LYS A 214 -5.20 7.76 -17.91
CA LYS A 214 -6.48 8.42 -18.21
C LYS A 214 -7.47 8.18 -17.08
N GLU A 215 -8.18 9.25 -16.72
CA GLU A 215 -9.16 9.26 -15.64
C GLU A 215 -10.57 9.22 -16.23
N SER A 216 -11.52 8.75 -15.43
CA SER A 216 -12.95 8.87 -15.74
C SER A 216 -13.69 9.31 -14.50
N GLU A 217 -14.97 9.62 -14.67
CA GLU A 217 -15.84 10.11 -13.62
C GLU A 217 -17.12 9.26 -13.64
N THR A 218 -17.62 8.91 -12.45
CA THR A 218 -18.88 8.19 -12.32
C THR A 218 -20.07 9.13 -12.51
N ALA A 219 -21.29 8.57 -12.59
CA ALA A 219 -22.52 9.36 -12.71
C ALA A 219 -22.74 10.30 -11.50
N SER A 220 -22.22 9.95 -10.32
CA SER A 220 -22.27 10.78 -9.11
C SER A 220 -21.15 11.82 -9.00
N GLY A 221 -20.21 11.84 -9.94
CA GLY A 221 -19.06 12.75 -9.91
C GLY A 221 -17.85 12.22 -9.14
N LEU A 222 -17.82 10.93 -8.77
CA LEU A 222 -16.63 10.33 -8.16
C LEU A 222 -15.58 10.07 -9.25
N MET A 223 -14.34 10.48 -8.98
CA MET A 223 -13.24 10.20 -9.90
C MET A 223 -12.86 8.72 -9.86
N VAL A 224 -12.53 8.18 -11.02
CA VAL A 224 -12.00 6.82 -11.22
C VAL A 224 -10.57 6.94 -11.72
N ARG A 225 -9.61 6.41 -10.95
CA ARG A 225 -8.16 6.56 -11.21
C ARG A 225 -7.37 5.32 -10.79
N THR A 226 -6.13 5.18 -11.27
CA THR A 226 -5.21 4.17 -10.74
C THR A 226 -4.56 4.65 -9.43
N MET A 227 -4.11 3.71 -8.59
CA MET A 227 -3.45 4.04 -7.32
C MET A 227 -2.22 4.95 -7.50
N ILE A 228 -1.40 4.70 -8.54
CA ILE A 228 -0.21 5.51 -8.84
C ILE A 228 -0.62 6.95 -9.16
N THR A 229 -1.67 7.12 -9.97
CA THR A 229 -2.22 8.44 -10.29
C THR A 229 -2.71 9.16 -9.03
N CYS A 230 -3.37 8.46 -8.10
CA CYS A 230 -3.76 9.02 -6.81
C CYS A 230 -2.56 9.47 -5.98
N VAL A 231 -1.48 8.68 -5.90
CA VAL A 231 -0.24 9.07 -5.20
C VAL A 231 0.37 10.31 -5.83
N LEU A 232 0.50 10.35 -7.17
CA LEU A 232 1.05 11.50 -7.87
C LEU A 232 0.21 12.76 -7.63
N LYS A 233 -1.12 12.68 -7.74
CA LYS A 233 -2.02 13.82 -7.50
C LYS A 233 -2.18 14.20 -6.02
N SER A 234 -1.74 13.36 -5.08
CA SER A 234 -1.68 13.71 -3.64
C SER A 234 -0.53 14.65 -3.29
N VAL A 235 0.44 14.83 -4.19
CA VAL A 235 1.51 15.81 -4.01
C VAL A 235 0.92 17.21 -4.19
N THR A 236 0.93 17.97 -3.11
CA THR A 236 0.46 19.35 -3.03
C THR A 236 1.64 20.32 -3.10
N PRO A 237 1.44 21.60 -3.40
CA PRO A 237 2.51 22.60 -3.34
C PRO A 237 3.25 22.63 -2.00
N ALA A 238 2.57 22.29 -0.90
CA ALA A 238 3.16 22.26 0.45
C ALA A 238 4.13 21.09 0.68
N ASN A 239 3.94 19.94 0.01
CA ASN A 239 4.81 18.75 0.17
C ASN A 239 5.69 18.47 -1.06
N LYS A 240 5.54 19.25 -2.14
CA LYS A 240 6.35 19.16 -3.36
C LYS A 240 7.86 19.17 -3.11
N PHE A 241 8.32 19.92 -2.11
CA PHE A 241 9.73 19.93 -1.74
C PHE A 241 10.26 18.54 -1.35
N ILE A 242 9.42 17.68 -0.75
CA ILE A 242 9.78 16.29 -0.38
C ILE A 242 9.98 15.46 -1.64
N TRP A 243 9.12 15.68 -2.64
CA TRP A 243 9.25 15.04 -3.95
C TRP A 243 10.57 15.43 -4.62
N ASP A 244 10.83 16.73 -4.75
CA ASP A 244 12.00 17.28 -5.45
C ASP A 244 13.34 16.92 -4.76
N GLN A 245 13.32 16.71 -3.45
CA GLN A 245 14.48 16.19 -2.70
C GLN A 245 14.71 14.68 -2.91
N GLY A 246 13.66 13.92 -3.19
CA GLY A 246 13.71 12.46 -3.32
C GLY A 246 13.85 11.95 -4.76
N HIS A 247 13.36 12.70 -5.74
CA HIS A 247 13.20 12.30 -7.13
C HIS A 247 13.97 13.18 -8.11
N ILE A 248 14.42 12.58 -9.21
CA ILE A 248 15.07 13.28 -10.33
C ILE A 248 14.00 13.95 -11.21
N SER A 249 12.97 13.19 -11.58
CA SER A 249 11.85 13.68 -12.38
C SER A 249 11.04 14.71 -11.58
N PRO A 250 10.86 15.94 -12.08
CA PRO A 250 9.91 16.88 -11.51
C PRO A 250 8.51 16.28 -11.46
N HIS A 251 7.74 16.72 -10.47
CA HIS A 251 6.36 16.30 -10.29
C HIS A 251 5.51 16.64 -11.54
N GLU A 252 5.71 17.83 -12.10
CA GLU A 252 5.00 18.34 -13.28
C GLU A 252 5.14 17.42 -14.49
N ILE A 253 6.35 16.91 -14.73
CA ILE A 253 6.63 15.97 -15.82
C ILE A 253 5.96 14.62 -15.56
N SER A 254 5.98 14.16 -14.30
CA SER A 254 5.38 12.88 -13.89
C SER A 254 3.85 12.90 -13.97
N THR A 255 3.23 14.08 -13.90
CA THR A 255 1.78 14.29 -14.01
C THR A 255 1.31 14.67 -15.42
N CYS A 256 2.21 14.73 -16.41
CA CYS A 256 1.82 14.98 -17.79
C CYS A 256 0.94 13.83 -18.31
N GLU A 257 -0.21 14.17 -18.90
CA GLU A 257 -1.19 13.21 -19.41
C GLU A 257 -0.69 12.51 -20.69
N ASP A 258 0.13 13.20 -21.49
CA ASP A 258 0.82 12.57 -22.62
C ASP A 258 1.99 11.74 -22.10
N THR A 259 1.73 10.43 -21.98
CA THR A 259 2.74 9.47 -21.50
C THR A 259 4.00 9.42 -22.35
N THR A 260 3.93 9.78 -23.65
CA THR A 260 5.09 9.81 -24.55
C THR A 260 5.99 10.99 -24.21
N GLN A 261 5.40 12.18 -24.06
CA GLN A 261 6.12 13.38 -23.64
C GLN A 261 6.68 13.22 -22.22
N SER A 262 5.86 12.69 -21.30
CA SER A 262 6.28 12.40 -19.93
C SER A 262 7.49 11.46 -19.90
N MET A 263 7.44 10.33 -20.64
CA MET A 263 8.53 9.36 -20.69
C MET A 263 9.81 9.96 -21.25
N TYR A 264 9.70 10.72 -22.34
CA TYR A 264 10.84 11.40 -22.96
C TYR A 264 11.50 12.39 -22.00
N CYS A 265 10.70 13.26 -21.37
CA CYS A 265 11.20 14.26 -20.44
C CYS A 265 11.79 13.65 -19.16
N GLN A 266 11.19 12.58 -18.60
CA GLN A 266 11.75 11.86 -17.45
C GLN A 266 13.10 11.21 -17.78
N LEU A 267 13.24 10.60 -18.96
CA LEU A 267 14.52 10.07 -19.44
C LEU A 267 15.57 11.17 -19.60
N LEU A 268 15.19 12.30 -20.18
CA LEU A 268 16.06 13.45 -20.37
C LEU A 268 16.58 14.01 -19.04
N CYS A 269 15.69 14.26 -18.06
CA CYS A 269 16.09 14.61 -16.68
C CYS A 269 17.06 13.57 -16.09
N GLY A 270 16.73 12.29 -16.25
CA GLY A 270 17.54 11.17 -15.78
C GLY A 270 18.95 11.11 -16.37
N LEU A 271 19.09 11.42 -17.67
CA LEU A 271 20.37 11.43 -18.37
C LEU A 271 21.22 12.64 -18.00
N VAL A 272 20.61 13.82 -17.87
CA VAL A 272 21.29 15.05 -17.41
C VAL A 272 21.84 14.85 -16.01
N GLU A 273 21.01 14.36 -15.09
CA GLU A 273 21.37 14.15 -13.68
C GLU A 273 21.99 12.77 -13.40
N ARG A 274 22.56 12.10 -14.41
CA ARG A 274 23.01 10.70 -14.29
C ARG A 274 23.96 10.42 -13.13
N GLY A 275 24.76 11.42 -12.73
CA GLY A 275 25.68 11.33 -11.59
C GLY A 275 24.98 11.31 -10.23
N ASN A 276 23.79 11.91 -10.15
CA ASN A 276 23.00 12.03 -8.92
C ASN A 276 21.97 10.89 -8.77
N VAL A 277 21.86 10.00 -9.76
CA VAL A 277 20.95 8.84 -9.71
C VAL A 277 21.52 7.73 -8.83
N SER A 278 20.87 7.49 -7.69
CA SER A 278 21.22 6.39 -6.76
C SER A 278 20.32 5.16 -6.90
N ARG A 279 19.11 5.35 -7.42
CA ARG A 279 18.10 4.30 -7.59
C ARG A 279 17.30 4.56 -8.86
N LEU A 280 16.98 3.49 -9.56
CA LEU A 280 16.14 3.48 -10.74
C LEU A 280 14.91 2.64 -10.46
N GLY A 281 13.80 2.88 -11.15
CA GLY A 281 12.67 1.98 -11.06
C GLY A 281 11.44 2.45 -11.79
N ALA A 282 10.44 1.59 -11.80
CA ALA A 282 9.09 1.88 -12.26
C ALA A 282 8.12 1.06 -11.40
N PRO A 283 6.82 1.37 -11.40
CA PRO A 283 5.84 0.54 -10.70
C PRO A 283 5.93 -0.94 -11.07
N PHE A 284 6.09 -1.27 -12.36
CA PHE A 284 6.23 -2.65 -12.83
C PHE A 284 7.52 -2.84 -13.62
N ALA A 285 8.07 -4.06 -13.60
CA ALA A 285 9.29 -4.39 -14.35
C ALA A 285 9.08 -4.23 -15.87
N SER A 286 7.91 -4.63 -16.37
CA SER A 286 7.42 -4.39 -17.74
C SER A 286 7.46 -2.90 -18.11
N THR A 287 6.97 -2.02 -17.23
CA THR A 287 7.05 -0.57 -17.43
C THR A 287 8.50 -0.10 -17.53
N PHE A 288 9.41 -0.64 -16.71
CA PHE A 288 10.83 -0.30 -16.81
C PHE A 288 11.43 -0.76 -18.14
N LEU A 289 11.07 -1.95 -18.63
CA LEU A 289 11.50 -2.43 -19.96
C LEU A 289 10.97 -1.51 -21.08
N LYS A 290 9.74 -1.02 -20.97
CA LYS A 290 9.16 -0.02 -21.88
C LYS A 290 10.03 1.22 -21.97
N VAL A 291 10.48 1.72 -20.83
CA VAL A 291 11.36 2.89 -20.75
C VAL A 291 12.72 2.61 -21.41
N ILE A 292 13.31 1.43 -21.21
CA ILE A 292 14.58 1.06 -21.86
C ILE A 292 14.41 0.95 -23.38
N LYS A 293 13.32 0.37 -23.87
CA LYS A 293 13.03 0.31 -25.31
C LYS A 293 12.78 1.69 -25.90
N PHE A 294 12.06 2.54 -25.19
CA PHE A 294 11.84 3.92 -25.61
C PHE A 294 13.16 4.70 -25.69
N LEU A 295 14.02 4.54 -24.69
CA LEU A 295 15.38 5.09 -24.73
C LEU A 295 16.15 4.56 -25.95
N GLU A 296 16.04 3.28 -26.30
CA GLU A 296 16.67 2.71 -27.50
C GLU A 296 16.22 3.38 -28.79
N ASN A 297 14.93 3.68 -28.90
CA ASN A 297 14.37 4.29 -30.10
C ASN A 297 14.67 5.80 -30.20
N HIS A 298 14.77 6.50 -29.06
CA HIS A 298 14.87 7.97 -29.00
C HIS A 298 16.24 8.52 -28.54
N TRP A 299 17.23 7.66 -28.30
CA TRP A 299 18.52 8.07 -27.72
C TRP A 299 19.24 9.19 -28.48
N SER A 300 19.20 9.17 -29.83
CA SER A 300 19.90 10.14 -30.67
C SER A 300 19.31 11.54 -30.50
N GLU A 301 17.99 11.60 -30.36
CA GLU A 301 17.26 12.83 -30.12
C GLU A 301 17.54 13.36 -28.71
N LEU A 302 17.51 12.48 -27.71
CA LEU A 302 17.87 12.81 -26.32
C LEU A 302 19.29 13.40 -26.23
N CYS A 303 20.26 12.79 -26.93
CA CYS A 303 21.63 13.31 -26.98
C CYS A 303 21.72 14.65 -27.71
N SER A 304 20.93 14.85 -28.78
CA SER A 304 20.83 16.14 -29.48
C SER A 304 20.29 17.24 -28.57
N ASN A 305 19.25 16.96 -27.79
CA ASN A 305 18.68 17.93 -26.84
C ASN A 305 19.68 18.29 -25.74
N ILE A 306 20.38 17.30 -25.17
CA ILE A 306 21.45 17.56 -24.17
C ILE A 306 22.57 18.40 -24.79
N ARG A 307 23.00 18.08 -26.02
CA ARG A 307 24.06 18.78 -26.73
C ARG A 307 23.73 20.24 -26.99
N THR A 308 22.50 20.53 -27.36
CA THR A 308 22.02 21.87 -27.76
C THR A 308 21.45 22.68 -26.59
N GLY A 309 21.12 22.03 -25.47
CA GLY A 309 20.41 22.65 -24.36
C GLY A 309 18.97 23.03 -24.73
N ARG A 310 18.37 22.35 -25.72
CA ARG A 310 17.00 22.64 -26.20
C ARG A 310 16.20 21.34 -26.27
N VAL A 311 14.99 21.38 -25.71
CA VAL A 311 14.03 20.28 -25.84
C VAL A 311 13.44 20.27 -27.24
N SER A 312 13.08 19.09 -27.76
CA SER A 312 12.44 18.94 -29.07
C SER A 312 11.08 19.62 -29.16
N ASP A 313 10.76 20.17 -30.34
CA ASP A 313 9.56 20.99 -30.57
C ASP A 313 8.23 20.22 -30.44
N TRP A 314 8.27 18.88 -30.54
CA TRP A 314 7.08 18.04 -30.33
C TRP A 314 6.71 17.89 -28.85
N ILE A 315 7.58 18.31 -27.92
CA ILE A 315 7.23 18.46 -26.51
C ILE A 315 6.45 19.76 -26.35
N THR A 316 5.13 19.66 -26.49
CA THR A 316 4.22 20.82 -26.45
C THR A 316 3.58 21.02 -25.08
N ASP A 317 3.58 20.02 -24.22
CA ASP A 317 2.96 20.10 -22.89
C ASP A 317 3.71 21.12 -22.00
N ALA A 318 2.97 22.10 -21.47
CA ALA A 318 3.54 23.19 -20.71
C ALA A 318 4.22 22.75 -19.40
N ASN A 319 3.75 21.67 -18.77
CA ASN A 319 4.34 21.11 -17.56
C ASN A 319 5.68 20.42 -17.88
N CYS A 320 5.75 19.71 -19.01
CA CYS A 320 6.99 19.12 -19.52
C CYS A 320 8.03 20.21 -19.89
N VAL A 321 7.62 21.21 -20.67
CA VAL A 321 8.51 22.31 -21.11
C VAL A 321 9.05 23.12 -19.92
N SER A 322 8.18 23.48 -18.97
CA SER A 322 8.61 24.22 -17.77
C SER A 322 9.45 23.35 -16.82
N GLY A 323 9.10 22.08 -16.66
CA GLY A 323 9.82 21.13 -15.82
C GLY A 323 11.23 20.84 -16.31
N ILE A 324 11.41 20.68 -17.63
CA ILE A 324 12.72 20.37 -18.23
C ILE A 324 13.67 21.57 -18.26
N GLY A 325 13.12 22.80 -18.29
CA GLY A 325 13.91 24.03 -18.35
C GLY A 325 14.96 24.14 -17.22
N LYS A 326 14.71 23.55 -16.06
CA LYS A 326 15.66 23.51 -14.92
C LYS A 326 16.86 22.58 -15.14
N PHE A 327 16.78 21.66 -16.09
CA PHE A 327 17.85 20.67 -16.37
C PHE A 327 18.61 21.02 -17.64
N LEU A 328 17.98 21.70 -18.60
CA LEU A 328 18.59 22.14 -19.86
C LEU A 328 18.92 23.64 -19.86
N GLU A 329 19.47 24.16 -18.77
CA GLU A 329 19.83 25.59 -18.68
C GLU A 329 20.96 25.99 -19.65
N ALA A 330 21.86 25.05 -19.97
CA ALA A 330 22.98 25.26 -20.88
C ALA A 330 23.26 24.05 -21.79
N PRO A 331 23.81 24.26 -23.00
CA PRO A 331 24.25 23.17 -23.87
C PRO A 331 25.36 22.34 -23.22
N ASN A 332 25.26 21.00 -23.26
CA ASN A 332 26.26 20.08 -22.70
C ASN A 332 26.75 19.04 -23.73
N PRO A 333 27.63 19.43 -24.68
CA PRO A 333 28.13 18.53 -25.72
C PRO A 333 28.99 17.38 -25.19
N GLU A 334 29.68 17.58 -24.06
CA GLU A 334 30.53 16.56 -23.42
C GLU A 334 29.67 15.40 -22.88
N LEU A 335 28.59 15.72 -22.17
CA LEU A 335 27.65 14.72 -21.67
C LEU A 335 26.97 13.97 -22.81
N ALA A 336 26.51 14.67 -23.85
CA ALA A 336 25.93 14.04 -25.03
C ALA A 336 26.89 13.05 -25.67
N SER A 337 28.14 13.46 -25.91
CA SER A 337 29.17 12.60 -26.52
C SER A 337 29.52 11.40 -25.63
N LEU A 338 29.52 11.57 -24.31
CA LEU A 338 29.70 10.48 -23.35
C LEU A 338 28.58 9.45 -23.46
N ILE A 339 27.31 9.88 -23.49
CA ILE A 339 26.15 8.99 -23.62
C ILE A 339 26.21 8.23 -24.95
N GLU A 340 26.53 8.93 -26.05
CA GLU A 340 26.68 8.32 -27.37
C GLU A 340 27.80 7.27 -27.40
N GLN A 341 28.95 7.57 -26.78
CA GLN A 341 30.05 6.62 -26.66
C GLN A 341 29.65 5.39 -25.86
N LYS A 342 28.90 5.54 -24.75
CA LYS A 342 28.41 4.41 -23.96
C LYS A 342 27.49 3.52 -24.77
N ARG A 343 26.74 4.04 -25.76
CA ARG A 343 25.89 3.27 -26.67
C ARG A 343 26.66 2.62 -27.82
N SER A 344 27.75 3.22 -28.33
CA SER A 344 28.49 2.74 -29.53
C SER A 344 28.97 1.28 -29.50
N LYS A 345 28.86 0.58 -28.36
CA LYS A 345 29.06 -0.87 -28.28
C LYS A 345 27.86 -1.60 -28.88
N THR A 346 28.11 -2.60 -29.72
CA THR A 346 27.09 -3.41 -30.43
C THR A 346 26.01 -4.05 -29.53
N SER A 347 26.24 -4.12 -28.21
CA SER A 347 25.32 -4.69 -27.23
C SER A 347 24.78 -3.66 -26.23
N TRP A 348 23.48 -3.76 -25.94
CA TRP A 348 22.75 -3.05 -24.86
C TRP A 348 22.91 -3.69 -23.48
N GLU A 349 23.66 -4.78 -23.37
CA GLU A 349 23.95 -5.42 -22.10
C GLU A 349 24.52 -4.43 -21.07
N ALA A 350 23.98 -4.46 -19.85
CA ALA A 350 24.36 -3.54 -18.77
C ALA A 350 24.26 -2.04 -19.12
N ILE A 351 23.42 -1.63 -20.09
CA ILE A 351 23.24 -0.23 -20.48
C ILE A 351 22.85 0.65 -19.29
N VAL A 352 21.98 0.14 -18.41
CA VAL A 352 21.49 0.85 -17.23
C VAL A 352 22.66 1.24 -16.31
N ARG A 353 23.57 0.30 -16.00
CA ARG A 353 24.77 0.57 -15.20
C ARG A 353 25.76 1.49 -15.91
N ARG A 354 25.84 1.44 -17.24
CA ARG A 354 26.70 2.33 -18.03
C ARG A 354 26.21 3.78 -18.02
N LEU A 355 24.90 3.97 -18.15
CA LEU A 355 24.26 5.28 -18.16
C LEU A 355 24.17 5.86 -16.75
N TRP A 356 23.80 5.07 -15.75
CA TRP A 356 23.66 5.50 -14.35
C TRP A 356 24.62 4.70 -13.45
N PRO A 357 25.92 5.03 -13.43
CA PRO A 357 26.95 4.23 -12.76
C PRO A 357 26.83 4.24 -11.23
N ASN A 358 26.18 5.27 -10.68
CA ASN A 358 25.95 5.40 -9.25
C ASN A 358 24.68 4.69 -8.77
N ALA A 359 23.85 4.18 -9.70
CA ALA A 359 22.64 3.46 -9.35
C ALA A 359 22.98 2.11 -8.68
N LYS A 360 22.42 1.89 -7.48
CA LYS A 360 22.70 0.70 -6.67
C LYS A 360 21.65 -0.41 -6.82
N CYS A 361 20.42 -0.04 -7.18
CA CYS A 361 19.31 -0.98 -7.36
C CYS A 361 18.33 -0.48 -8.43
N ILE A 362 17.59 -1.45 -8.99
CA ILE A 362 16.39 -1.21 -9.79
C ILE A 362 15.20 -1.67 -8.95
N GLU A 363 14.27 -0.77 -8.70
CA GLU A 363 13.06 -1.01 -7.93
C GLU A 363 11.89 -1.26 -8.88
N ALA A 364 11.16 -2.34 -8.61
CA ALA A 364 9.85 -2.61 -9.19
C ALA A 364 8.89 -2.99 -8.06
N VAL A 365 7.68 -2.43 -8.08
CA VAL A 365 6.64 -2.68 -7.08
C VAL A 365 5.91 -3.97 -7.45
N VAL A 366 5.66 -4.84 -6.47
CA VAL A 366 4.99 -6.14 -6.65
C VAL A 366 3.78 -6.23 -5.71
N THR A 367 2.94 -5.20 -5.66
CA THR A 367 1.79 -5.14 -4.76
C THR A 367 0.50 -4.78 -5.49
N GLY A 368 -0.63 -5.37 -5.07
CA GLY A 368 -1.96 -5.12 -5.65
C GLY A 368 -2.54 -3.74 -5.30
N SER A 369 -3.54 -3.31 -6.07
CA SER A 369 -4.27 -2.04 -5.87
C SER A 369 -5.23 -2.07 -4.69
N GLU A 370 -5.71 -3.26 -4.35
CA GLU A 370 -6.71 -3.51 -3.29
C GLU A 370 -6.10 -3.35 -1.89
N CYS A 371 -4.86 -3.80 -1.66
CA CYS A 371 -4.16 -3.65 -0.39
C CYS A 371 -2.65 -3.94 -0.51
N PHE A 372 -1.82 -3.21 0.26
CA PHE A 372 -0.41 -3.54 0.45
C PHE A 372 -0.25 -4.63 1.52
N ILE A 373 0.06 -5.86 1.11
CA ILE A 373 0.16 -7.00 2.02
C ILE A 373 1.44 -6.95 2.85
N GLY A 374 2.58 -6.56 2.26
CA GLY A 374 3.85 -6.57 2.98
C GLY A 374 4.99 -5.80 2.30
N LEU A 375 6.05 -5.56 3.08
CA LEU A 375 7.28 -4.91 2.64
C LEU A 375 8.40 -5.94 2.50
N ASN A 376 9.16 -5.86 1.41
CA ASN A 376 10.41 -6.62 1.33
C ASN A 376 11.44 -5.98 2.27
N LEU A 377 11.79 -6.71 3.34
CA LEU A 377 12.78 -6.27 4.32
C LEU A 377 14.22 -6.53 3.89
N ASP A 378 14.44 -7.36 2.88
CA ASP A 378 15.73 -7.61 2.25
C ASP A 378 15.67 -7.24 0.75
N PRO A 379 15.76 -5.94 0.41
CA PRO A 379 15.58 -5.46 -0.96
C PRO A 379 16.72 -5.87 -1.91
N LEU A 380 17.80 -6.47 -1.42
CA LEU A 380 18.93 -6.97 -2.22
C LEU A 380 18.85 -8.47 -2.49
N SER A 381 17.84 -9.15 -1.93
CA SER A 381 17.54 -10.55 -2.24
C SER A 381 17.33 -10.76 -3.74
N LYS A 382 17.64 -11.98 -4.22
CA LYS A 382 17.33 -12.35 -5.61
C LYS A 382 15.82 -12.29 -5.81
N PRO A 383 15.32 -11.90 -7.00
CA PRO A 383 13.88 -11.81 -7.25
C PRO A 383 13.10 -13.11 -6.93
N CYS A 384 13.69 -14.28 -7.18
CA CYS A 384 13.08 -15.57 -6.87
C CYS A 384 13.01 -15.90 -5.37
N ASP A 385 13.84 -15.24 -4.58
CA ASP A 385 13.93 -15.43 -3.13
C ASP A 385 13.18 -14.35 -2.35
N ALA A 386 12.63 -13.34 -3.06
CA ALA A 386 11.96 -12.20 -2.46
C ALA A 386 10.75 -12.64 -1.62
N SER A 387 10.73 -12.13 -0.39
CA SER A 387 9.64 -12.34 0.58
C SER A 387 9.21 -11.01 1.19
N TYR A 388 7.91 -10.85 1.36
CA TYR A 388 7.27 -9.64 1.85
C TYR A 388 6.77 -9.87 3.27
N SER A 389 7.30 -9.12 4.23
CA SER A 389 6.86 -9.15 5.62
C SER A 389 5.57 -8.36 5.77
N THR A 390 4.52 -8.99 6.31
CA THR A 390 3.24 -8.30 6.49
C THR A 390 3.34 -7.16 7.48
N ILE A 391 2.66 -6.05 7.17
CA ILE A 391 2.50 -4.91 8.07
C ILE A 391 1.10 -4.98 8.68
N PRO A 392 0.94 -5.47 9.93
CA PRO A 392 -0.37 -5.81 10.49
C PRO A 392 -1.31 -4.61 10.69
N SER A 393 -0.77 -3.39 10.65
CA SER A 393 -1.56 -2.17 10.80
C SER A 393 -2.23 -1.71 9.50
N VAL A 394 -1.95 -2.33 8.35
CA VAL A 394 -2.49 -1.90 7.04
C VAL A 394 -3.96 -2.29 6.87
N ALA A 395 -4.30 -3.53 7.21
CA ALA A 395 -5.63 -4.09 7.12
C ALA A 395 -5.76 -5.24 8.13
N TYR A 396 -6.98 -5.74 8.34
CA TYR A 396 -7.15 -7.02 9.02
C TYR A 396 -7.00 -8.15 7.99
N PHE A 397 -6.05 -9.06 8.24
CA PHE A 397 -5.66 -10.12 7.32
C PHE A 397 -6.10 -11.49 7.82
N GLU A 398 -6.83 -12.19 6.97
CA GLU A 398 -7.16 -13.61 7.04
C GLU A 398 -6.54 -14.34 5.84
N PHE A 399 -6.44 -15.68 5.91
CA PHE A 399 -5.77 -16.50 4.91
C PHE A 399 -6.56 -17.78 4.66
N LEU A 400 -7.06 -17.92 3.43
CA LEU A 400 -7.74 -19.11 2.96
C LEU A 400 -6.70 -20.14 2.48
N GLU A 401 -6.64 -21.32 3.09
CA GLU A 401 -5.66 -22.34 2.73
C GLU A 401 -5.95 -22.96 1.35
N ILE A 402 -4.93 -22.97 0.47
CA ILE A 402 -5.02 -23.59 -0.85
C ILE A 402 -4.39 -24.99 -0.76
N LYS A 403 -5.22 -26.03 -0.88
CA LYS A 403 -4.76 -27.41 -0.94
C LYS A 403 -4.48 -27.80 -2.39
N LYS A 404 -3.31 -28.42 -2.64
CA LYS A 404 -2.89 -28.82 -3.99
C LYS A 404 -3.68 -29.99 -4.58
N ASP A 405 -4.39 -30.76 -3.74
CA ASP A 405 -5.09 -32.00 -4.12
C ASP A 405 -6.62 -31.94 -4.04
N SER A 406 -7.23 -30.76 -3.92
CA SER A 406 -8.69 -30.67 -3.81
C SER A 406 -9.39 -30.74 -5.18
N GLN A 407 -9.55 -31.97 -5.69
CA GLN A 407 -10.88 -32.36 -6.17
C GLN A 407 -11.83 -32.21 -4.99
N GLU A 408 -12.82 -31.32 -5.13
CA GLU A 408 -14.07 -31.18 -4.36
C GLU A 408 -14.26 -32.13 -3.16
N THR A 409 -13.49 -31.97 -2.09
CA THR A 409 -13.88 -32.51 -0.78
C THR A 409 -14.67 -31.43 -0.06
N GLY A 410 -15.96 -31.66 0.16
CA GLY A 410 -16.94 -30.74 0.79
C GLY A 410 -16.67 -30.40 2.26
N HIS A 411 -15.43 -30.08 2.62
CA HIS A 411 -15.09 -29.42 3.87
C HIS A 411 -15.12 -27.91 3.69
N ASP A 412 -15.67 -27.21 4.68
CA ASP A 412 -15.70 -25.75 4.69
C ASP A 412 -14.28 -25.17 4.51
N PRO A 413 -14.15 -24.09 3.71
CA PRO A 413 -12.87 -23.42 3.50
C PRO A 413 -12.28 -22.97 4.84
N VAL A 414 -11.07 -23.47 5.16
CA VAL A 414 -10.38 -23.11 6.41
C VAL A 414 -9.72 -21.75 6.23
N VAL A 415 -10.25 -20.76 6.96
CA VAL A 415 -9.76 -19.37 6.95
C VAL A 415 -9.03 -19.07 8.26
N LEU A 416 -7.71 -18.93 8.15
CA LEU A 416 -6.80 -18.72 9.27
C LEU A 416 -6.56 -17.22 9.51
N ASP A 417 -6.16 -16.86 10.73
CA ASP A 417 -5.65 -15.51 10.99
C ASP A 417 -4.19 -15.38 10.59
N LEU A 418 -3.73 -14.13 10.46
CA LEU A 418 -2.35 -13.79 10.13
C LEU A 418 -1.30 -14.55 10.95
N VAL A 419 -1.55 -14.80 12.24
CA VAL A 419 -0.60 -15.46 13.15
C VAL A 419 -0.64 -16.99 13.09
N ASP A 420 -1.67 -17.56 12.47
CA ASP A 420 -1.92 -19.01 12.46
C ASP A 420 -1.47 -19.69 11.15
N VAL A 421 -0.92 -18.92 10.21
CA VAL A 421 -0.41 -19.43 8.93
C VAL A 421 0.83 -20.33 9.12
N LYS A 422 0.99 -21.33 8.25
CA LYS A 422 2.07 -22.32 8.37
C LYS A 422 3.13 -22.15 7.29
N VAL A 423 4.41 -22.23 7.68
CA VAL A 423 5.54 -22.16 6.74
C VAL A 423 5.44 -23.27 5.70
N GLY A 424 5.65 -22.93 4.42
CA GLY A 424 5.61 -23.84 3.29
C GLY A 424 4.21 -24.06 2.68
N HIS A 425 3.15 -23.59 3.33
CA HIS A 425 1.78 -23.68 2.83
C HIS A 425 1.43 -22.49 1.93
N ASP A 426 0.50 -22.71 1.00
CA ASP A 426 -0.02 -21.71 0.06
C ASP A 426 -1.39 -21.22 0.55
N TYR A 427 -1.59 -19.91 0.52
CA TYR A 427 -2.80 -19.26 0.99
C TYR A 427 -3.27 -18.17 0.03
N GLU A 428 -4.58 -17.98 -0.04
CA GLU A 428 -5.19 -16.81 -0.63
C GLU A 428 -5.49 -15.77 0.47
N PRO A 429 -4.98 -14.54 0.37
CA PRO A 429 -5.29 -13.50 1.34
C PRO A 429 -6.75 -13.06 1.25
N VAL A 430 -7.36 -12.95 2.43
CA VAL A 430 -8.70 -12.41 2.65
C VAL A 430 -8.54 -11.16 3.51
N ILE A 431 -8.93 -10.00 2.99
CA ILE A 431 -8.67 -8.71 3.62
C ILE A 431 -9.93 -8.04 4.13
N THR A 432 -9.78 -7.30 5.21
CA THR A 432 -10.77 -6.32 5.65
C THR A 432 -10.10 -4.96 5.79
N THR A 433 -10.53 -3.98 4.99
CA THR A 433 -9.89 -2.68 4.84
C THR A 433 -10.65 -1.57 5.55
N PHE A 434 -10.00 -0.43 5.71
CA PHE A 434 -10.61 0.78 6.26
C PHE A 434 -11.62 1.43 5.29
N SER A 435 -11.55 1.12 4.00
CA SER A 435 -12.46 1.64 2.96
C SER A 435 -13.70 0.75 2.70
N GLY A 436 -14.02 -0.18 3.59
CA GLY A 436 -15.31 -0.91 3.56
C GLY A 436 -15.33 -2.23 2.80
N LEU A 437 -14.15 -2.79 2.45
CA LEU A 437 -14.07 -4.19 2.04
C LEU A 437 -13.97 -5.07 3.29
N TYR A 438 -14.86 -6.04 3.45
CA TYR A 438 -14.95 -6.96 4.58
C TYR A 438 -14.80 -8.39 4.08
N ARG A 439 -13.83 -9.12 4.62
CA ARG A 439 -13.48 -10.50 4.24
C ARG A 439 -13.41 -10.71 2.71
N TYR A 440 -12.82 -9.74 2.03
CA TYR A 440 -12.68 -9.70 0.58
C TYR A 440 -11.50 -10.54 0.12
N ARG A 441 -11.72 -11.45 -0.82
CA ARG A 441 -10.70 -12.29 -1.46
C ARG A 441 -9.89 -11.50 -2.48
N LEU A 442 -8.57 -11.47 -2.31
CA LEU A 442 -7.67 -10.80 -3.26
C LEU A 442 -7.45 -11.57 -4.56
N GLY A 443 -7.62 -12.90 -4.55
CA GLY A 443 -7.25 -13.77 -5.66
C GLY A 443 -5.74 -13.99 -5.84
N ASP A 444 -4.90 -13.37 -5.01
CA ASP A 444 -3.45 -13.63 -4.96
C ASP A 444 -3.17 -14.96 -4.24
N VAL A 445 -2.13 -15.69 -4.67
CA VAL A 445 -1.62 -16.89 -4.00
C VAL A 445 -0.27 -16.57 -3.37
N LEU A 446 -0.20 -16.72 -2.05
CA LEU A 446 0.98 -16.42 -1.25
C LEU A 446 1.49 -17.67 -0.53
N ARG A 447 2.78 -17.94 -0.64
CA ARG A 447 3.46 -18.98 0.13
C ARG A 447 4.12 -18.39 1.36
N VAL A 448 3.86 -18.96 2.54
CA VAL A 448 4.58 -18.57 3.75
C VAL A 448 6.02 -19.09 3.67
N THR A 449 6.99 -18.18 3.78
CA THR A 449 8.43 -18.52 3.70
C THR A 449 9.12 -18.47 5.06
N GLY A 450 8.54 -17.77 6.03
CA GLY A 450 9.11 -17.60 7.36
C GLY A 450 8.38 -16.51 8.14
N PHE A 451 9.02 -16.01 9.18
CA PHE A 451 8.50 -14.94 10.03
C PHE A 451 9.60 -13.93 10.32
N TYR A 452 9.26 -12.64 10.24
CA TYR A 452 10.07 -11.56 10.79
C TYR A 452 9.47 -11.15 12.14
N ASN A 453 10.16 -11.49 13.23
CA ASN A 453 9.57 -11.52 14.57
C ASN A 453 8.33 -12.43 14.56
N ASN A 454 7.14 -11.89 14.85
CA ASN A 454 5.88 -12.62 14.81
C ASN A 454 5.05 -12.35 13.54
N ALA A 455 5.54 -11.50 12.63
CA ALA A 455 4.83 -11.19 11.38
C ALA A 455 5.26 -12.20 10.30
N PRO A 456 4.32 -12.90 9.65
CA PRO A 456 4.65 -13.83 8.58
C PRO A 456 5.26 -13.11 7.37
N GLN A 457 6.10 -13.83 6.66
CA GLN A 457 6.72 -13.41 5.40
C GLN A 457 6.20 -14.26 4.25
N PHE A 458 5.70 -13.60 3.23
CA PHE A 458 5.06 -14.24 2.09
C PHE A 458 5.87 -14.08 0.81
N ARG A 459 5.97 -15.15 0.04
CA ARG A 459 6.40 -15.10 -1.35
C ARG A 459 5.16 -15.11 -2.24
N PHE A 460 5.12 -14.22 -3.21
CA PHE A 460 4.08 -14.22 -4.23
C PHE A 460 4.26 -15.41 -5.16
N VAL A 461 3.23 -16.23 -5.32
CA VAL A 461 3.22 -17.41 -6.21
C VAL A 461 2.56 -17.09 -7.54
N GLY A 462 1.46 -16.33 -7.52
CA GLY A 462 0.68 -15.97 -8.70
C GLY A 462 -0.69 -15.42 -8.33
N ARG A 463 -1.53 -15.11 -9.32
CA ARG A 463 -2.97 -14.89 -9.12
C ARG A 463 -3.75 -16.11 -9.58
N GLN A 464 -4.79 -16.49 -8.84
CA GLN A 464 -5.70 -17.55 -9.27
C GLN A 464 -6.36 -17.17 -10.60
N LYS A 465 -6.52 -18.17 -11.48
CA LYS A 465 -7.23 -18.08 -12.77
C LYS A 465 -6.65 -17.14 -13.83
N VAL A 466 -5.56 -16.41 -13.57
CA VAL A 466 -4.89 -15.60 -14.61
C VAL A 466 -4.05 -16.52 -15.49
N VAL A 467 -4.32 -16.50 -16.79
CA VAL A 467 -3.65 -17.35 -17.79
C VAL A 467 -2.55 -16.58 -18.52
N LEU A 468 -2.78 -15.31 -18.86
CA LEU A 468 -1.84 -14.45 -19.57
C LEU A 468 -1.75 -13.06 -18.93
N SER A 469 -0.55 -12.46 -18.95
CA SER A 469 -0.28 -11.10 -18.46
C SER A 469 1.08 -10.60 -18.97
N ILE A 470 1.13 -9.38 -19.54
CA ILE A 470 2.36 -8.73 -20.04
C ILE A 470 2.79 -7.56 -19.15
N ASP A 471 1.86 -6.68 -18.79
CA ASP A 471 2.07 -5.51 -17.94
C ASP A 471 1.00 -5.45 -16.84
N MET A 472 -0.05 -4.66 -17.06
CA MET A 472 -1.18 -4.52 -16.15
C MET A 472 -2.40 -5.34 -16.59
N ASP A 473 -2.39 -5.83 -17.82
CA ASP A 473 -3.37 -6.75 -18.35
C ASP A 473 -3.35 -8.07 -17.58
N LYS A 474 -4.54 -8.58 -17.26
CA LYS A 474 -4.75 -9.87 -16.63
C LYS A 474 -5.86 -10.57 -17.39
N THR A 475 -5.47 -11.49 -18.26
CA THR A 475 -6.43 -12.27 -19.04
C THR A 475 -6.74 -13.57 -18.30
N TYR A 476 -8.00 -13.73 -17.91
CA TYR A 476 -8.51 -14.95 -17.30
C TYR A 476 -8.89 -15.97 -18.36
N GLU A 477 -8.97 -17.24 -17.97
CA GLU A 477 -9.33 -18.34 -18.88
C GLU A 477 -10.69 -18.11 -19.55
N GLU A 478 -11.68 -17.64 -18.78
CA GLU A 478 -13.03 -17.38 -19.28
C GLU A 478 -13.06 -16.25 -20.33
N ASP A 479 -12.27 -15.19 -20.12
CA ASP A 479 -12.15 -14.08 -21.08
C ASP A 479 -11.45 -14.56 -22.36
N LEU A 480 -10.37 -15.33 -22.24
CA LEU A 480 -9.66 -15.89 -23.38
C LEU A 480 -10.54 -16.86 -24.18
N LEU A 481 -11.28 -17.74 -23.50
CA LEU A 481 -12.24 -18.65 -24.13
C LEU A 481 -13.32 -17.89 -24.88
N LYS A 482 -13.84 -16.80 -24.31
CA LYS A 482 -14.85 -15.95 -24.94
C LYS A 482 -14.28 -15.24 -26.18
N ALA A 483 -13.09 -14.68 -26.08
CA ALA A 483 -12.42 -14.00 -27.19
C ALA A 483 -12.16 -14.97 -28.35
N VAL A 484 -11.61 -16.16 -28.06
CA VAL A 484 -11.40 -17.22 -29.06
C VAL A 484 -12.72 -17.74 -29.63
N ALA A 485 -13.78 -17.84 -28.80
CA ALA A 485 -15.10 -18.25 -29.25
C ALA A 485 -15.77 -17.24 -30.19
N ASN A 486 -15.47 -15.94 -30.06
CA ASN A 486 -15.91 -14.92 -30.99
C ASN A 486 -15.10 -15.01 -32.29
N ALA A 487 -13.77 -15.08 -32.19
CA ALA A 487 -12.89 -15.10 -33.35
C ALA A 487 -13.06 -16.35 -34.23
N LYS A 488 -13.33 -17.53 -33.63
CA LYS A 488 -13.57 -18.75 -34.42
C LYS A 488 -14.78 -18.67 -35.35
N LEU A 489 -15.73 -17.74 -35.12
CA LEU A 489 -16.88 -17.55 -36.01
C LEU A 489 -16.44 -17.06 -37.40
N LEU A 490 -15.33 -16.33 -37.49
CA LEU A 490 -14.74 -15.85 -38.75
C LEU A 490 -14.15 -17.00 -39.59
N LEU A 491 -13.90 -18.16 -38.97
CA LEU A 491 -13.43 -19.36 -39.66
C LEU A 491 -14.56 -20.11 -40.36
N GLU A 492 -15.82 -19.92 -39.92
CA GLU A 492 -16.96 -20.70 -40.43
C GLU A 492 -17.24 -20.53 -41.94
N PRO A 493 -17.19 -19.29 -42.51
CA PRO A 493 -17.37 -19.09 -43.95
C PRO A 493 -16.28 -19.75 -44.80
N HIS A 494 -15.12 -20.03 -44.20
CA HIS A 494 -13.95 -20.61 -44.86
C HIS A 494 -13.89 -22.14 -44.69
N GLU A 495 -14.95 -22.76 -44.17
CA GLU A 495 -15.05 -24.20 -43.89
C GLU A 495 -13.98 -24.74 -42.92
N LEU A 496 -13.34 -23.83 -42.19
CA LEU A 496 -12.36 -24.13 -41.15
C LEU A 496 -13.05 -24.24 -39.80
N MET A 497 -12.47 -25.08 -38.93
CA MET A 497 -12.94 -25.27 -37.56
C MET A 497 -11.73 -25.26 -36.62
N LEU A 498 -11.83 -24.50 -35.53
CA LEU A 498 -10.87 -24.59 -34.44
C LEU A 498 -11.11 -25.90 -33.67
N ILE A 499 -10.13 -26.81 -33.70
CA ILE A 499 -10.15 -28.09 -32.99
C ILE A 499 -9.75 -27.87 -31.53
N ASP A 500 -8.61 -27.22 -31.32
CA ASP A 500 -8.07 -26.94 -30.01
C ASP A 500 -7.19 -25.69 -30.06
N PHE A 501 -6.91 -25.10 -28.89
CA PHE A 501 -5.96 -24.00 -28.79
C PHE A 501 -5.24 -23.98 -27.45
N THR A 502 -4.05 -23.39 -27.46
CA THR A 502 -3.32 -23.03 -26.24
C THR A 502 -2.68 -21.66 -26.41
N SER A 503 -2.22 -21.06 -25.32
CA SER A 503 -1.63 -19.73 -25.34
C SER A 503 -0.33 -19.65 -24.53
N ARG A 504 0.49 -18.64 -24.83
CA ARG A 504 1.61 -18.22 -23.99
C ARG A 504 1.85 -16.72 -24.12
N VAL A 505 2.55 -16.15 -23.15
CA VAL A 505 3.13 -14.81 -23.27
C VAL A 505 4.49 -14.94 -23.96
N ASP A 506 4.70 -14.17 -25.04
CA ASP A 506 6.01 -14.04 -25.67
C ASP A 506 6.65 -12.72 -25.27
N SER A 507 7.75 -12.81 -24.52
CA SER A 507 8.54 -11.67 -24.06
C SER A 507 9.90 -11.57 -24.78
N SER A 508 10.09 -12.29 -25.90
CA SER A 508 11.32 -12.23 -26.69
C SER A 508 11.46 -10.93 -27.49
N SER A 509 10.32 -10.34 -27.88
CA SER A 509 10.23 -9.00 -28.48
C SER A 509 9.63 -7.99 -27.49
N PHE A 510 9.85 -6.70 -27.74
CA PHE A 510 9.22 -5.62 -26.96
C PHE A 510 8.45 -4.65 -27.87
N PRO A 511 7.17 -4.34 -27.58
CA PRO A 511 6.39 -4.84 -26.45
C PRO A 511 6.17 -6.35 -26.54
N GLY A 512 6.10 -7.00 -25.38
CA GLY A 512 5.68 -8.41 -25.34
C GLY A 512 4.27 -8.53 -25.91
N HIS A 513 3.93 -9.71 -26.43
CA HIS A 513 2.60 -9.97 -26.99
C HIS A 513 2.12 -11.38 -26.61
N TYR A 514 0.82 -11.60 -26.73
CA TYR A 514 0.24 -12.93 -26.58
C TYR A 514 0.44 -13.75 -27.85
N VAL A 515 0.74 -15.03 -27.68
CA VAL A 515 0.80 -15.99 -28.78
C VAL A 515 -0.25 -17.05 -28.55
N LEU A 516 -1.16 -17.17 -29.50
CA LEU A 516 -2.19 -18.21 -29.55
C LEU A 516 -1.76 -19.27 -30.56
N TYR A 517 -1.79 -20.52 -30.14
CA TYR A 517 -1.57 -21.68 -30.99
C TYR A 517 -2.94 -22.28 -31.27
N TRP A 518 -3.37 -22.24 -32.53
CA TRP A 518 -4.65 -22.79 -32.98
C TRP A 518 -4.41 -24.07 -33.79
N GLU A 519 -5.02 -25.17 -33.35
CA GLU A 519 -5.11 -26.39 -34.14
C GLU A 519 -6.39 -26.31 -35.00
N LEU A 520 -6.22 -26.22 -36.32
CA LEU A 520 -7.34 -26.08 -37.25
C LEU A 520 -7.66 -27.40 -37.95
N GLY A 521 -8.95 -27.68 -38.08
CA GLY A 521 -9.52 -28.74 -38.89
C GLY A 521 -10.35 -28.20 -40.03
N CYS A 522 -10.69 -29.07 -40.98
CA CYS A 522 -11.60 -28.76 -42.08
C CYS A 522 -12.87 -29.63 -41.95
N LYS A 523 -14.04 -29.06 -42.29
CA LYS A 523 -15.30 -29.81 -42.34
C LYS A 523 -15.35 -30.82 -43.49
N VAL A 524 -14.53 -30.64 -44.52
CA VAL A 524 -14.45 -31.52 -45.69
C VAL A 524 -13.31 -32.53 -45.51
N LYS A 525 -13.61 -33.83 -45.63
CA LYS A 525 -12.58 -34.89 -45.61
C LYS A 525 -11.67 -34.76 -46.83
N ASP A 526 -10.36 -34.88 -46.61
CA ASP A 526 -9.29 -34.98 -47.62
C ASP A 526 -8.88 -33.69 -48.38
N VAL A 527 -9.18 -32.50 -47.87
CA VAL A 527 -8.62 -31.24 -48.39
C VAL A 527 -7.74 -30.58 -47.32
N LYS A 528 -6.43 -30.45 -47.60
CA LYS A 528 -5.56 -29.55 -46.84
C LYS A 528 -5.92 -28.11 -47.26
N VAL A 529 -6.75 -27.46 -46.48
CA VAL A 529 -7.01 -26.02 -46.60
C VAL A 529 -6.02 -25.32 -45.68
N GLU A 530 -5.06 -24.60 -46.26
CA GLU A 530 -4.25 -23.65 -45.49
C GLU A 530 -5.11 -22.41 -45.21
N PRO A 531 -5.12 -21.89 -43.97
CA PRO A 531 -5.89 -20.70 -43.65
C PRO A 531 -5.32 -19.49 -44.38
N ASP A 532 -6.20 -18.68 -44.96
CA ASP A 532 -5.83 -17.41 -45.57
C ASP A 532 -5.22 -16.48 -44.49
N PRO A 533 -4.02 -15.93 -44.71
CA PRO A 533 -3.40 -14.98 -43.79
C PRO A 533 -4.30 -13.81 -43.41
N GLU A 534 -5.13 -13.30 -44.32
CA GLU A 534 -6.04 -12.18 -44.04
C GLU A 534 -7.12 -12.59 -43.02
N VAL A 535 -7.67 -13.80 -43.15
CA VAL A 535 -8.66 -14.34 -42.21
C VAL A 535 -8.05 -14.58 -40.83
N MET A 536 -6.79 -15.04 -40.78
CA MET A 536 -6.09 -15.21 -39.50
C MET A 536 -5.79 -13.86 -38.84
N GLU A 537 -5.50 -12.81 -39.62
CA GLU A 537 -5.33 -11.45 -39.11
C GLU A 537 -6.64 -10.89 -38.54
N GLU A 538 -7.76 -11.08 -39.24
CA GLU A 538 -9.10 -10.73 -38.71
C GLU A 538 -9.43 -11.50 -37.42
N CYS A 539 -9.08 -12.79 -37.35
CA CYS A 539 -9.22 -13.57 -36.12
C CYS A 539 -8.38 -12.99 -34.98
N CYS A 540 -7.15 -12.54 -35.25
CA CYS A 540 -6.32 -11.88 -34.25
C CYS A 540 -6.96 -10.58 -33.74
N PHE A 541 -7.49 -9.74 -34.64
CA PHE A 541 -8.21 -8.52 -34.25
C PHE A 541 -9.44 -8.82 -33.39
N ALA A 542 -10.22 -9.83 -33.76
CA ALA A 542 -11.42 -10.22 -33.01
C ALA A 542 -11.12 -10.85 -31.64
N VAL A 543 -9.89 -11.33 -31.39
CA VAL A 543 -9.45 -11.75 -30.04
C VAL A 543 -8.97 -10.56 -29.20
N GLU A 544 -8.49 -9.50 -29.84
CA GLU A 544 -8.02 -8.28 -29.16
C GLU A 544 -9.17 -7.38 -28.70
N GLU A 545 -10.27 -7.35 -29.46
CA GLU A 545 -11.55 -6.70 -29.08
C GLU A 545 -12.33 -7.47 -27.99
#